data_AF-A0AAU4Y158-F1
#
_entry.id   AF-A0AAU4Y158-F1
#
_cell.length_a   1.000
_cell.length_b   1.000
_cell.length_c   1.000
_cell.angle_alpha   90.00
_cell.angle_beta   90.00
_cell.angle_gamma   90.00
#
_symmetry.space_group_name_H-M   'P 1'
#
loop_
_entity.id
_entity.type
_entity.pdbx_description
1 polymer ?
#
loop_
_entity_poly.entity_id
_entity_poly.type
_entity_poly.pdbx_seq_one_letter_code
_entity_poly.pdbx_strand_id
1 'polypeptide(L)'
;MRTALRTALAIVALAGTATASVVTATSASAATAAASSTSSACLATKTIPSVFGGWKVKLVNSADSGASAKLLDEKGHVVSTVDQSRTVDAANGLRITGVLSAKPVFGQRSEGGSTPWKSTAFPVLSADCTQSGKLVRTLRLDSRTAAQIFKVSASHYQARVYQSGKLVRFIDAHGRAGAAVFGSRTLVLNPDGTTVTWTGAKTAANPRLGRYKLANGAMVKLVKRAGVYGAQLTTGHGTFPVEYAKGRPAVQQDDVTLVVLGADGTLSAYVYGKAQKPPVYQGA
;
A
#
# COMPACT_ATOMS: atom_id res chain seq x y z
N MET A 1 24.53 37.49 -22.56
CA MET A 1 25.88 37.53 -21.97
C MET A 1 26.23 36.13 -21.51
N ARG A 2 27.36 35.60 -22.00
CA ARG A 2 27.89 34.28 -21.69
C ARG A 2 28.72 34.38 -20.41
N THR A 3 28.52 33.48 -19.46
CA THR A 3 29.47 33.27 -18.36
C THR A 3 29.65 31.78 -18.09
N ALA A 4 30.86 31.33 -18.40
CA ALA A 4 31.42 30.00 -18.23
C ALA A 4 31.54 29.64 -16.73
N LEU A 5 31.22 28.41 -16.34
CA LEU A 5 32.12 27.26 -16.12
C LEU A 5 33.17 27.47 -15.01
N ARG A 6 33.12 26.66 -13.95
CA ARG A 6 34.30 26.15 -13.23
C ARG A 6 33.97 24.93 -12.38
N THR A 7 34.57 23.82 -12.79
CA THR A 7 34.65 22.50 -12.17
C THR A 7 35.61 22.53 -10.97
N ALA A 8 35.31 21.76 -9.91
CA ALA A 8 36.32 21.32 -8.95
C ALA A 8 35.99 19.89 -8.49
N LEU A 9 36.82 18.94 -8.92
CA LEU A 9 36.91 17.57 -8.43
C LEU A 9 37.97 17.54 -7.31
N ALA A 10 37.62 17.04 -6.14
CA ALA A 10 38.58 16.71 -5.08
C ALA A 10 38.60 15.19 -4.90
N ILE A 11 39.72 14.59 -5.28
CA ILE A 11 40.07 13.19 -5.02
C ILE A 11 40.88 13.19 -3.71
N VAL A 12 40.43 12.42 -2.71
CA VAL A 12 41.24 12.10 -1.53
C VAL A 12 41.46 10.59 -1.54
N ALA A 13 42.70 10.20 -1.81
CA ALA A 13 43.20 8.85 -1.55
C ALA A 13 43.82 8.83 -0.16
N LEU A 14 43.39 7.89 0.70
CA LEU A 14 44.16 7.50 1.87
C LEU A 14 44.59 6.04 1.68
N ALA A 15 45.90 5.85 1.48
CA ALA A 15 46.58 4.60 1.68
C ALA A 15 47.07 4.56 3.13
N GLY A 16 46.77 3.46 3.84
CA GLY A 16 47.26 3.19 5.17
C GLY A 16 47.51 1.69 5.32
N THR A 17 48.77 1.30 5.15
CA THR A 17 49.28 -0.04 5.43
C THR A 17 49.62 -0.15 6.91
N ALA A 18 49.11 -1.17 7.59
CA ALA A 18 49.64 -1.62 8.87
C ALA A 18 49.67 -3.16 8.91
N THR A 19 50.87 -3.66 9.17
CA THR A 19 51.26 -5.06 9.29
C THR A 19 50.95 -5.63 10.68
N ALA A 20 50.48 -6.88 10.67
CA ALA A 20 50.69 -7.98 11.61
C ALA A 20 50.51 -7.80 13.12
N SER A 21 49.60 -8.60 13.69
CA SER A 21 49.81 -9.35 14.93
C SER A 21 48.91 -10.59 14.92
N VAL A 22 49.53 -11.77 14.86
CA VAL A 22 48.87 -13.08 14.99
C VAL A 22 48.71 -13.35 16.48
N VAL A 23 47.47 -13.46 16.95
CA VAL A 23 47.14 -14.05 18.25
C VAL A 23 46.22 -15.23 17.99
N THR A 24 46.77 -16.44 18.12
CA THR A 24 46.02 -17.68 18.20
C THR A 24 45.30 -17.76 19.54
N ALA A 25 44.01 -17.47 19.55
CA ALA A 25 43.11 -17.81 20.64
C ALA A 25 42.21 -18.98 20.21
N THR A 26 42.53 -20.17 20.71
CA THR A 26 41.63 -21.33 20.68
C THR A 26 40.48 -21.10 21.67
N SER A 27 39.35 -20.60 21.18
CA SER A 27 38.08 -20.64 21.88
C SER A 27 37.16 -21.65 21.20
N ALA A 28 36.87 -22.74 21.92
CA ALA A 28 35.83 -23.69 21.59
C ALA A 28 34.48 -22.95 21.57
N SER A 29 34.03 -22.59 20.37
CA SER A 29 32.70 -22.01 20.17
C SER A 29 31.72 -23.16 19.98
N ALA A 30 30.87 -23.35 20.99
CA ALA A 30 29.68 -24.18 20.89
C ALA A 30 28.92 -23.84 19.61
N ALA A 31 28.58 -24.88 18.84
CA ALA A 31 27.73 -24.78 17.67
C ALA A 31 26.38 -24.18 18.08
N THR A 32 26.28 -22.85 18.01
CA THR A 32 24.98 -22.19 17.95
C THR A 32 24.44 -22.57 16.58
N ALA A 33 23.49 -23.49 16.57
CA ALA A 33 22.69 -23.77 15.40
C ALA A 33 22.14 -22.43 14.90
N ALA A 34 22.78 -21.90 13.86
CA ALA A 34 22.21 -20.83 13.07
C ALA A 34 20.94 -21.43 12.46
N ALA A 35 19.81 -21.19 13.13
CA ALA A 35 18.52 -21.35 12.51
C ALA A 35 18.51 -20.38 11.33
N SER A 36 18.91 -20.90 10.16
CA SER A 36 18.54 -20.32 8.88
C SER A 36 17.03 -20.35 8.83
N SER A 37 16.40 -19.31 9.36
CA SER A 37 15.02 -18.98 9.09
C SER A 37 14.98 -18.54 7.63
N THR A 38 14.90 -19.53 6.73
CA THR A 38 14.27 -19.32 5.44
C THR A 38 12.92 -18.68 5.75
N SER A 39 12.82 -17.36 5.50
CA SER A 39 11.59 -16.58 5.60
C SER A 39 10.50 -17.41 4.95
N SER A 40 9.61 -17.99 5.77
CA SER A 40 8.41 -18.63 5.27
C SER A 40 7.69 -17.54 4.50
N ALA A 41 7.54 -17.75 3.19
CA ALA A 41 6.93 -16.77 2.31
C ALA A 41 5.63 -16.29 2.98
N CYS A 42 5.54 -14.98 3.12
CA CYS A 42 4.59 -14.30 3.99
C CYS A 42 3.16 -14.37 3.42
N LEU A 43 2.64 -15.59 3.37
CA LEU A 43 1.56 -16.05 2.51
C LEU A 43 0.64 -16.97 3.31
N ALA A 44 -0.64 -16.66 3.30
CA ALA A 44 -1.68 -17.55 3.80
C ALA A 44 -2.58 -17.94 2.64
N THR A 45 -2.85 -19.24 2.49
CA THR A 45 -3.67 -19.74 1.38
C THR A 45 -4.81 -20.61 1.88
N LYS A 46 -5.98 -20.51 1.23
CA LYS A 46 -7.15 -21.34 1.51
C LYS A 46 -7.89 -21.61 0.21
N THR A 47 -8.23 -22.87 -0.04
CA THR A 47 -9.12 -23.23 -1.16
C THR A 47 -10.53 -23.44 -0.62
N ILE A 48 -11.53 -22.87 -1.29
CA ILE A 48 -12.94 -23.02 -0.94
C ILE A 48 -13.74 -23.54 -2.14
N PRO A 49 -14.89 -24.20 -1.92
CA PRO A 49 -15.82 -24.50 -3.00
C PRO A 49 -16.31 -23.21 -3.65
N SER A 50 -16.39 -23.22 -4.98
CA SER A 50 -17.05 -22.17 -5.75
C SER A 50 -18.57 -22.30 -5.66
N VAL A 51 -19.29 -21.21 -5.92
CA VAL A 51 -20.75 -21.25 -6.18
C VAL A 51 -21.08 -21.85 -7.56
N PHE A 52 -20.11 -21.87 -8.48
CA PHE A 52 -20.18 -22.64 -9.71
C PHE A 52 -19.84 -24.10 -9.36
N GLY A 53 -20.81 -25.01 -9.48
CA GLY A 53 -20.64 -26.42 -9.10
C GLY A 53 -19.36 -27.04 -9.68
N GLY A 54 -18.68 -27.89 -8.91
CA GLY A 54 -17.42 -28.54 -9.31
C GLY A 54 -16.17 -27.64 -9.26
N TRP A 55 -16.34 -26.32 -9.32
CA TRP A 55 -15.21 -25.36 -9.36
C TRP A 55 -14.71 -25.01 -7.96
N LYS A 56 -13.51 -24.43 -7.89
CA LYS A 56 -12.86 -24.04 -6.63
C LYS A 56 -12.37 -22.60 -6.70
N VAL A 57 -12.23 -21.95 -5.55
CA VAL A 57 -11.56 -20.66 -5.44
C VAL A 57 -10.35 -20.79 -4.54
N LYS A 58 -9.17 -20.46 -5.06
CA LYS A 58 -7.94 -20.35 -4.28
C LYS A 58 -7.79 -18.92 -3.78
N LEU A 59 -7.94 -18.72 -2.47
CA LEU A 59 -7.69 -17.47 -1.77
C LEU A 59 -6.23 -17.43 -1.32
N VAL A 60 -5.54 -16.35 -1.64
CA VAL A 60 -4.17 -16.07 -1.19
C VAL A 60 -4.17 -14.71 -0.52
N ASN A 61 -3.70 -14.64 0.72
CA ASN A 61 -3.37 -13.39 1.38
C ASN A 61 -1.86 -13.31 1.46
N SER A 62 -1.28 -12.27 0.86
CA SER A 62 0.16 -12.03 0.85
C SER A 62 0.44 -10.68 1.47
N ALA A 63 1.46 -10.59 2.32
CA ALA A 63 1.89 -9.29 2.79
C ALA A 63 2.54 -8.44 1.65
N ASP A 64 2.96 -9.07 0.53
CA ASP A 64 3.72 -8.44 -0.56
C ASP A 64 2.75 -7.95 -1.62
N SER A 65 1.87 -8.86 -2.04
CA SER A 65 0.97 -8.67 -3.18
C SER A 65 -0.47 -8.35 -2.75
N GLY A 66 -0.74 -8.35 -1.44
CA GLY A 66 -2.09 -8.26 -0.89
C GLY A 66 -2.91 -9.54 -1.11
N ALA A 67 -4.22 -9.40 -0.98
CA ALA A 67 -5.17 -10.48 -1.23
C ALA A 67 -5.42 -10.73 -2.73
N SER A 68 -5.45 -11.99 -3.14
CA SER A 68 -5.86 -12.43 -4.48
C SER A 68 -6.72 -13.69 -4.42
N ALA A 69 -7.73 -13.76 -5.29
CA ALA A 69 -8.60 -14.92 -5.43
C ALA A 69 -8.57 -15.40 -6.87
N LYS A 70 -8.26 -16.69 -7.06
CA LYS A 70 -8.25 -17.35 -8.36
C LYS A 70 -9.40 -18.33 -8.44
N LEU A 71 -10.28 -18.15 -9.42
CA LEU A 71 -11.32 -19.11 -9.75
C LEU A 71 -10.70 -20.21 -10.61
N LEU A 72 -10.88 -21.45 -10.18
CA LEU A 72 -10.32 -22.65 -10.78
C LEU A 72 -11.44 -23.53 -11.31
N ASP A 73 -11.32 -24.02 -12.54
CA ASP A 73 -12.20 -25.04 -13.09
C ASP A 73 -11.98 -26.41 -12.41
N GLU A 74 -12.73 -27.43 -12.82
CA GLU A 74 -12.61 -28.81 -12.30
C GLU A 74 -11.23 -29.43 -12.54
N LYS A 75 -10.53 -28.99 -13.59
CA LYS A 75 -9.18 -29.44 -13.97
C LYS A 75 -8.09 -28.66 -13.22
N GLY A 76 -8.46 -27.64 -12.45
CA GLY A 76 -7.54 -26.78 -11.71
C GLY A 76 -6.97 -25.62 -12.54
N HIS A 77 -7.46 -25.36 -13.76
CA HIS A 77 -7.03 -24.22 -14.55
C HIS A 77 -7.63 -22.92 -14.03
N VAL A 78 -6.86 -21.84 -14.10
CA VAL A 78 -7.32 -20.51 -13.71
C VAL A 78 -8.25 -19.95 -14.78
N VAL A 79 -9.53 -19.81 -14.44
CA VAL A 79 -10.55 -19.19 -15.30
C VAL A 79 -10.55 -17.67 -15.12
N SER A 80 -10.42 -17.21 -13.87
CA SER A 80 -10.36 -15.79 -13.56
C SER A 80 -9.56 -15.51 -12.29
N THR A 81 -9.09 -14.28 -12.17
CA THR A 81 -8.35 -13.77 -11.02
C THR A 81 -8.83 -12.38 -10.66
N VAL A 82 -9.08 -12.16 -9.37
CA VAL A 82 -9.22 -10.82 -8.78
C VAL A 82 -8.08 -10.59 -7.80
N ASP A 83 -7.52 -9.40 -7.81
CA ASP A 83 -6.35 -8.99 -7.01
C ASP A 83 -6.31 -7.45 -6.87
N GLN A 84 -5.17 -6.89 -6.44
CA GLN A 84 -5.00 -5.44 -6.28
C GLN A 84 -5.17 -4.64 -7.59
N SER A 85 -4.89 -5.22 -8.74
CA SER A 85 -5.00 -4.56 -10.04
C SER A 85 -6.43 -4.62 -10.59
N ARG A 86 -7.15 -5.68 -10.27
CA ARG A 86 -8.54 -5.95 -10.67
C ARG A 86 -9.32 -6.53 -9.50
N THR A 87 -9.90 -5.67 -8.67
CA THR A 87 -10.62 -6.10 -7.46
C THR A 87 -12.00 -6.70 -7.74
N VAL A 88 -12.52 -6.55 -8.95
CA VAL A 88 -13.83 -7.06 -9.36
C VAL A 88 -13.71 -7.65 -10.76
N ASP A 89 -14.21 -8.87 -10.91
CA ASP A 89 -14.54 -9.46 -12.20
C ASP A 89 -16.03 -9.78 -12.18
N ALA A 90 -16.82 -8.85 -12.73
CA ALA A 90 -18.26 -8.97 -12.72
C ALA A 90 -18.78 -10.10 -13.63
N ALA A 91 -18.03 -10.44 -14.68
CA ALA A 91 -18.40 -11.49 -15.64
C ALA A 91 -18.31 -12.87 -15.00
N ASN A 92 -17.28 -13.10 -14.17
CA ASN A 92 -17.09 -14.35 -13.42
C ASN A 92 -17.61 -14.26 -11.98
N GLY A 93 -18.34 -13.20 -11.63
CA GLY A 93 -18.96 -13.04 -10.32
C GLY A 93 -17.97 -13.00 -9.15
N LEU A 94 -16.78 -12.42 -9.33
CA LEU A 94 -15.72 -12.35 -8.31
C LEU A 94 -15.51 -10.92 -7.82
N ARG A 95 -15.25 -10.75 -6.52
CA ARG A 95 -14.75 -9.49 -5.95
C ARG A 95 -13.84 -9.70 -4.74
N ILE A 96 -12.96 -8.73 -4.47
CA ILE A 96 -12.25 -8.59 -3.21
C ILE A 96 -12.48 -7.19 -2.64
N THR A 97 -12.84 -7.15 -1.36
CA THR A 97 -12.88 -5.91 -0.58
C THR A 97 -11.68 -5.87 0.37
N GLY A 98 -10.99 -4.73 0.41
CA GLY A 98 -9.86 -4.50 1.31
C GLY A 98 -8.61 -5.32 0.95
N VAL A 99 -8.19 -5.31 -0.31
CA VAL A 99 -7.03 -6.11 -0.80
C VAL A 99 -5.75 -5.90 0.02
N LEU A 100 -5.49 -4.68 0.48
CA LEU A 100 -4.34 -4.33 1.33
C LEU A 100 -4.70 -4.19 2.82
N SER A 101 -5.83 -4.77 3.23
CA SER A 101 -6.24 -4.87 4.63
C SER A 101 -5.66 -6.14 5.24
N ALA A 102 -5.42 -6.11 6.56
CA ALA A 102 -5.14 -7.34 7.31
C ALA A 102 -6.32 -8.33 7.31
N LYS A 103 -7.53 -7.86 6.98
CA LYS A 103 -8.75 -8.66 6.90
C LYS A 103 -9.44 -8.45 5.54
N PRO A 104 -8.90 -9.01 4.45
CA PRO A 104 -9.56 -8.97 3.16
C PRO A 104 -10.78 -9.88 3.14
N VAL A 105 -11.78 -9.53 2.33
CA VAL A 105 -12.99 -10.34 2.14
C VAL A 105 -13.17 -10.65 0.67
N PHE A 106 -13.30 -11.94 0.35
CA PHE A 106 -13.69 -12.43 -0.96
C PHE A 106 -15.21 -12.41 -1.06
N GLY A 107 -15.74 -11.96 -2.20
CA GLY A 107 -17.15 -12.11 -2.54
C GLY A 107 -17.30 -12.90 -3.83
N GLN A 108 -18.26 -13.83 -3.84
CA GLN A 108 -18.65 -14.59 -5.02
C GLN A 108 -20.16 -14.54 -5.25
N ARG A 109 -20.59 -14.62 -6.51
CA ARG A 109 -22.00 -14.82 -6.89
C ARG A 109 -22.09 -15.73 -8.12
N SER A 110 -23.19 -16.47 -8.24
CA SER A 110 -23.40 -17.47 -9.29
C SER A 110 -23.66 -16.86 -10.66
N GLU A 111 -24.23 -15.66 -10.74
CA GLU A 111 -24.51 -14.98 -12.03
C GLU A 111 -24.45 -13.46 -11.86
N GLY A 112 -24.27 -12.72 -12.97
CA GLY A 112 -24.28 -11.26 -13.00
C GLY A 112 -25.60 -10.64 -12.50
N GLY A 113 -25.68 -9.31 -12.40
CA GLY A 113 -26.93 -8.63 -12.01
C GLY A 113 -27.11 -8.43 -10.50
N SER A 114 -28.34 -8.62 -9.99
CA SER A 114 -28.75 -8.32 -8.59
C SER A 114 -28.49 -9.43 -7.58
N THR A 115 -27.95 -10.58 -8.02
CA THR A 115 -27.65 -11.73 -7.15
C THR A 115 -26.74 -11.31 -5.98
N PRO A 116 -27.14 -11.57 -4.72
CA PRO A 116 -26.36 -11.20 -3.55
C PRO A 116 -24.98 -11.85 -3.55
N TRP A 117 -24.00 -11.16 -2.97
CA TRP A 117 -22.64 -11.66 -2.85
C TRP A 117 -22.49 -12.56 -1.63
N LYS A 118 -22.12 -13.82 -1.84
CA LYS A 118 -21.62 -14.70 -0.78
C LYS A 118 -20.22 -14.26 -0.39
N SER A 119 -20.05 -13.88 0.87
CA SER A 119 -18.79 -13.35 1.38
C SER A 119 -18.00 -14.42 2.14
N THR A 120 -16.68 -14.45 1.98
CA THR A 120 -15.78 -15.36 2.69
C THR A 120 -14.52 -14.61 3.09
N ALA A 121 -14.11 -14.73 4.35
CA ALA A 121 -12.86 -14.13 4.81
C ALA A 121 -11.65 -14.81 4.17
N PHE A 122 -10.65 -14.01 3.83
CA PHE A 122 -9.34 -14.54 3.45
C PHE A 122 -8.66 -15.22 4.66
N PRO A 123 -7.74 -16.18 4.40
CA PRO A 123 -6.89 -16.69 5.45
C PRO A 123 -6.05 -15.54 6.06
N VAL A 124 -5.91 -15.57 7.37
CA VAL A 124 -5.22 -14.52 8.13
C VAL A 124 -3.72 -14.71 8.01
N LEU A 125 -2.98 -13.62 7.77
CA LEU A 125 -1.52 -13.63 7.87
C LEU A 125 -1.12 -13.68 9.34
N SER A 126 -0.18 -14.55 9.71
CA SER A 126 0.38 -14.55 11.07
C SER A 126 1.02 -13.19 11.37
N ALA A 127 1.02 -12.77 12.64
CA ALA A 127 1.65 -11.51 13.03
C ALA A 127 3.17 -11.51 12.75
N ASP A 128 3.78 -12.70 12.84
CA ASP A 128 5.21 -12.95 12.66
C ASP A 128 5.61 -13.15 11.20
N CYS A 129 4.62 -13.16 10.31
CA CYS A 129 4.82 -13.11 8.86
C CYS A 129 5.72 -11.90 8.58
N THR A 130 7.01 -12.10 8.36
CA THR A 130 8.04 -11.07 8.14
C THR A 130 8.60 -11.24 6.73
N GLN A 131 8.71 -10.13 5.99
CA GLN A 131 8.96 -10.15 4.55
C GLN A 131 10.40 -9.91 4.15
N SER A 132 10.67 -10.34 2.92
CA SER A 132 11.80 -10.15 2.00
C SER A 132 12.53 -8.79 1.98
N GLY A 133 12.03 -7.77 2.66
CA GLY A 133 12.66 -6.45 2.76
C GLY A 133 13.45 -6.27 4.06
N LYS A 134 14.54 -5.50 4.02
CA LYS A 134 15.28 -5.11 5.22
C LYS A 134 14.47 -4.08 6.00
N LEU A 135 14.16 -4.34 7.27
CA LEU A 135 13.58 -3.33 8.16
C LEU A 135 14.54 -2.13 8.23
N VAL A 136 14.09 -0.95 7.81
CA VAL A 136 14.91 0.27 7.84
C VAL A 136 14.57 1.11 9.05
N ARG A 137 13.28 1.21 9.40
CA ARG A 137 12.84 1.96 10.59
C ARG A 137 11.44 1.58 11.03
N THR A 138 11.13 1.90 12.28
CA THR A 138 9.77 1.87 12.83
C THR A 138 9.33 3.30 13.10
N LEU A 139 8.29 3.74 12.42
CA LEU A 139 7.66 5.04 12.59
C LEU A 139 6.53 4.93 13.63
N ARG A 140 6.68 5.56 14.79
CA ARG A 140 5.61 5.65 15.78
C ARG A 140 4.64 6.76 15.36
N LEU A 141 3.38 6.42 15.12
CA LEU A 141 2.35 7.34 14.64
C LEU A 141 1.52 7.91 15.80
N ASP A 142 1.32 7.11 16.85
CA ASP A 142 0.84 7.53 18.18
C ASP A 142 1.16 6.46 19.23
N SER A 143 0.52 6.52 20.41
CA SER A 143 0.74 5.58 21.51
C SER A 143 0.32 4.14 21.18
N ARG A 144 -0.59 3.92 20.23
CA ARG A 144 -1.13 2.60 19.86
C ARG A 144 -0.82 2.21 18.43
N THR A 145 -0.27 3.11 17.62
CA THR A 145 -0.12 2.89 16.19
C THR A 145 1.33 3.09 15.77
N ALA A 146 1.87 2.09 15.07
CA ALA A 146 3.22 2.14 14.52
C ALA A 146 3.23 1.60 13.10
N ALA A 147 4.11 2.14 12.26
CA ALA A 147 4.38 1.63 10.93
C ALA A 147 5.81 1.10 10.86
N GLN A 148 5.99 -0.18 10.56
CA GLN A 148 7.30 -0.75 10.24
C GLN A 148 7.56 -0.57 8.75
N ILE A 149 8.72 -0.01 8.40
CA ILE A 149 9.07 0.35 7.02
C ILE A 149 10.24 -0.51 6.56
N PHE A 150 10.03 -1.23 5.46
CA PHE A 150 10.95 -2.19 4.90
C PHE A 150 11.44 -1.69 3.54
N LYS A 151 12.74 -1.78 3.30
CA LYS A 151 13.34 -1.58 1.98
C LYS A 151 13.39 -2.91 1.26
N VAL A 152 12.67 -3.00 0.15
CA VAL A 152 12.63 -4.19 -0.71
C VAL A 152 13.69 -4.06 -1.80
N SER A 153 13.78 -2.89 -2.44
CA SER A 153 14.83 -2.55 -3.41
C SER A 153 15.15 -1.04 -3.37
N ALA A 154 15.97 -0.53 -4.30
CA ALA A 154 16.37 0.89 -4.31
C ALA A 154 15.19 1.86 -4.42
N SER A 155 14.15 1.50 -5.16
CA SER A 155 12.95 2.31 -5.44
C SER A 155 11.65 1.58 -5.06
N HIS A 156 11.75 0.67 -4.09
CA HIS A 156 10.63 -0.14 -3.62
C HIS A 156 10.68 -0.27 -2.11
N TYR A 157 9.70 0.37 -1.46
CA TYR A 157 9.51 0.28 -0.03
C TYR A 157 8.11 -0.24 0.27
N GLN A 158 8.01 -0.95 1.38
CA GLN A 158 6.74 -1.40 1.92
C GLN A 158 6.61 -0.92 3.37
N ALA A 159 5.39 -0.69 3.82
CA ALA A 159 5.11 -0.45 5.22
C ALA A 159 3.96 -1.30 5.74
N ARG A 160 4.08 -1.65 7.01
CA ARG A 160 3.07 -2.41 7.75
C ARG A 160 2.60 -1.59 8.91
N VAL A 161 1.32 -1.28 8.92
CA VAL A 161 0.73 -0.47 9.98
C VAL A 161 0.11 -1.40 11.01
N TYR A 162 0.56 -1.28 12.25
CA TYR A 162 0.06 -1.98 13.41
C TYR A 162 -0.74 -1.02 14.28
N GLN A 163 -1.87 -1.49 14.79
CA GLN A 163 -2.68 -0.80 15.79
C GLN A 163 -2.90 -1.73 16.99
N SER A 164 -2.47 -1.30 18.17
CA SER A 164 -2.44 -2.08 19.40
C SER A 164 -1.80 -3.46 19.20
N GLY A 165 -0.64 -3.49 18.53
CA GLY A 165 0.09 -4.72 18.21
C GLY A 165 -0.50 -5.57 17.09
N LYS A 166 -1.68 -5.22 16.55
CA LYS A 166 -2.34 -5.98 15.47
C LYS A 166 -2.07 -5.32 14.13
N LEU A 167 -1.66 -6.10 13.14
CA LEU A 167 -1.52 -5.64 11.77
C LEU A 167 -2.89 -5.19 11.23
N VAL A 168 -2.97 -3.98 10.66
CA VAL A 168 -4.22 -3.41 10.14
C VAL A 168 -4.14 -3.00 8.67
N ARG A 169 -2.96 -2.60 8.17
CA ARG A 169 -2.78 -2.16 6.78
C ARG A 169 -1.41 -2.54 6.24
N PHE A 170 -1.37 -2.74 4.92
CA PHE A 170 -0.16 -2.80 4.12
C PHE A 170 -0.08 -1.57 3.22
N ILE A 171 1.12 -1.07 3.01
CA ILE A 171 1.43 0.01 2.07
C ILE A 171 2.54 -0.50 1.17
N ASP A 172 2.34 -0.40 -0.14
CA ASP A 172 3.31 -0.77 -1.17
C ASP A 172 3.64 0.46 -2.00
N ALA A 173 4.90 0.90 -1.95
CA ALA A 173 5.44 2.03 -2.67
C ALA A 173 6.49 1.55 -3.67
N HIS A 174 6.02 1.11 -4.84
CA HIS A 174 6.84 0.59 -5.94
C HIS A 174 6.62 1.43 -7.20
N GLY A 175 7.62 2.24 -7.57
CA GLY A 175 7.55 3.16 -8.72
C GLY A 175 6.55 4.34 -8.57
N ARG A 176 5.68 4.29 -7.55
CA ARG A 176 4.75 5.35 -7.15
C ARG A 176 4.50 5.28 -5.65
N ALA A 177 4.04 6.38 -5.05
CA ALA A 177 3.68 6.41 -3.64
C ALA A 177 2.56 5.41 -3.33
N GLY A 178 2.63 4.82 -2.14
CA GLY A 178 1.57 4.05 -1.53
C GLY A 178 0.99 4.80 -0.34
N ALA A 179 -0.27 4.58 -0.01
CA ALA A 179 -0.88 5.18 1.17
C ALA A 179 -1.83 4.24 1.90
N ALA A 180 -2.10 4.56 3.16
CA ALA A 180 -3.17 3.97 3.94
C ALA A 180 -3.94 5.05 4.70
N VAL A 181 -5.27 4.93 4.67
CA VAL A 181 -6.20 5.68 5.52
C VAL A 181 -6.75 4.71 6.56
N PHE A 182 -6.57 5.04 7.84
CA PHE A 182 -7.01 4.21 8.97
C PHE A 182 -7.37 5.08 10.18
N GLY A 183 -8.59 4.90 10.69
CA GLY A 183 -9.15 5.81 11.69
C GLY A 183 -9.15 7.24 11.16
N SER A 184 -8.68 8.20 11.96
CA SER A 184 -8.51 9.61 11.57
C SER A 184 -7.16 9.91 10.89
N ARG A 185 -6.28 8.91 10.73
CA ARG A 185 -4.91 9.09 10.22
C ARG A 185 -4.76 8.68 8.77
N THR A 186 -3.88 9.39 8.08
CA THR A 186 -3.36 9.01 6.76
C THR A 186 -1.84 8.89 6.86
N LEU A 187 -1.30 7.84 6.26
CA LEU A 187 0.13 7.63 6.07
C LEU A 187 0.40 7.43 4.59
N VAL A 188 1.38 8.15 4.06
CA VAL A 188 1.93 8.00 2.71
C VAL A 188 3.36 7.52 2.83
N LEU A 189 3.73 6.56 1.99
CA LEU A 189 5.07 6.04 1.80
C LEU A 189 5.47 6.30 0.36
N ASN A 190 6.59 6.99 0.17
CA ASN A 190 7.16 7.25 -1.15
C ASN A 190 8.11 6.12 -1.57
N PRO A 191 8.37 5.94 -2.88
CA PRO A 191 9.28 4.91 -3.39
C PRO A 191 10.74 5.05 -2.94
N ASP A 192 11.15 6.21 -2.45
CA ASP A 192 12.46 6.46 -1.85
C ASP A 192 12.50 6.12 -0.34
N GLY A 193 11.37 5.65 0.20
CA GLY A 193 11.19 5.30 1.60
C GLY A 193 10.90 6.49 2.50
N THR A 194 10.73 7.71 2.00
CA THR A 194 10.23 8.85 2.81
C THR A 194 8.75 8.67 3.13
N THR A 195 8.29 9.31 4.22
CA THR A 195 6.92 9.17 4.70
C THR A 195 6.30 10.50 5.09
N VAL A 196 5.02 10.68 4.78
CA VAL A 196 4.20 11.82 5.20
C VAL A 196 2.99 11.30 5.96
N THR A 197 2.66 11.91 7.10
CA THR A 197 1.53 11.47 7.95
C THR A 197 0.79 12.66 8.53
N TRP A 198 -0.54 12.55 8.63
CA TRP A 198 -1.40 13.57 9.23
C TRP A 198 -2.72 12.99 9.74
N THR A 199 -3.46 13.79 10.52
CA THR A 199 -4.75 13.41 11.12
C THR A 199 -5.85 14.40 10.75
N GLY A 200 -7.10 13.92 10.70
CA GLY A 200 -8.31 14.75 10.70
C GLY A 200 -8.69 15.44 9.38
N ALA A 201 -7.76 15.65 8.45
CA ALA A 201 -8.02 16.36 7.18
C ALA A 201 -8.59 15.45 6.08
N LYS A 202 -9.76 14.86 6.33
CA LYS A 202 -10.43 13.97 5.38
C LYS A 202 -11.94 14.14 5.34
N THR A 203 -12.55 13.71 4.23
CA THR A 203 -14.00 13.57 4.12
C THR A 203 -14.51 12.34 4.88
N ALA A 204 -15.83 12.23 5.04
CA ALA A 204 -16.46 10.95 5.36
C ALA A 204 -16.25 9.92 4.23
N ALA A 205 -16.50 8.65 4.55
CA ALA A 205 -16.55 7.57 3.55
C ALA A 205 -17.75 7.77 2.61
N ASN A 206 -17.61 7.34 1.35
CA ASN A 206 -18.60 7.56 0.28
C ASN A 206 -19.06 9.03 0.17
N PRO A 207 -18.13 10.00 0.07
CA PRO A 207 -18.50 11.40 -0.04
C PRO A 207 -19.21 11.68 -1.38
N ARG A 208 -19.87 12.84 -1.47
CA ARG A 208 -20.56 13.30 -2.69
C ARG A 208 -19.57 13.42 -3.85
N LEU A 209 -19.97 13.03 -5.05
CA LEU A 209 -19.16 13.27 -6.25
C LEU A 209 -19.19 14.75 -6.60
N GLY A 210 -18.10 15.29 -7.14
CA GLY A 210 -17.97 16.70 -7.49
C GLY A 210 -16.63 17.30 -7.07
N ARG A 211 -16.60 18.62 -6.93
CA ARG A 211 -15.40 19.41 -6.65
C ARG A 211 -15.24 19.67 -5.17
N TYR A 212 -14.01 19.53 -4.70
CA TYR A 212 -13.61 19.78 -3.32
C TYR A 212 -12.47 20.79 -3.28
N LYS A 213 -12.61 21.82 -2.45
CA LYS A 213 -11.58 22.84 -2.21
C LYS A 213 -10.70 22.44 -1.03
N LEU A 214 -9.38 22.52 -1.22
CA LEU A 214 -8.37 22.26 -0.20
C LEU A 214 -7.96 23.56 0.52
N ALA A 215 -7.19 23.43 1.60
CA ALA A 215 -6.80 24.56 2.46
C ALA A 215 -5.93 25.63 1.76
N ASN A 216 -5.18 25.25 0.72
CA ASN A 216 -4.42 26.17 -0.14
C ASN A 216 -5.21 26.67 -1.36
N GLY A 217 -6.50 26.33 -1.48
CA GLY A 217 -7.32 26.68 -2.62
C GLY A 217 -7.20 25.74 -3.82
N ALA A 218 -6.31 24.73 -3.78
CA ALA A 218 -6.29 23.66 -4.77
C ALA A 218 -7.64 22.92 -4.81
N MET A 219 -7.95 22.34 -5.97
CA MET A 219 -9.22 21.68 -6.22
C MET A 219 -9.02 20.21 -6.48
N VAL A 220 -9.87 19.36 -5.91
CA VAL A 220 -9.94 17.94 -6.21
C VAL A 220 -11.31 17.64 -6.80
N LYS A 221 -11.36 17.17 -8.05
CA LYS A 221 -12.58 16.62 -8.64
C LYS A 221 -12.66 15.14 -8.31
N LEU A 222 -13.66 14.76 -7.53
CA LEU A 222 -14.00 13.39 -7.21
C LEU A 222 -15.01 12.84 -8.21
N VAL A 223 -14.64 11.75 -8.88
CA VAL A 223 -15.46 11.06 -9.86
C VAL A 223 -15.62 9.59 -9.49
N LYS A 224 -16.58 8.91 -10.11
CA LYS A 224 -16.75 7.46 -9.97
C LYS A 224 -17.00 6.84 -11.34
N ARG A 225 -16.21 5.83 -11.71
CA ARG A 225 -16.35 5.09 -12.97
C ARG A 225 -16.36 3.60 -12.67
N ALA A 226 -17.38 2.90 -13.16
CA ALA A 226 -17.54 1.45 -12.93
C ALA A 226 -17.39 1.06 -11.44
N GLY A 227 -17.98 1.85 -10.54
CA GLY A 227 -17.91 1.60 -9.09
C GLY A 227 -16.61 2.02 -8.40
N VAL A 228 -15.58 2.43 -9.14
CA VAL A 228 -14.27 2.84 -8.61
C VAL A 228 -14.19 4.36 -8.51
N TYR A 229 -13.80 4.86 -7.34
CA TYR A 229 -13.55 6.29 -7.15
C TYR A 229 -12.26 6.72 -7.86
N GLY A 230 -12.28 7.91 -8.45
CA GLY A 230 -11.12 8.58 -9.02
C GLY A 230 -11.04 10.03 -8.57
N ALA A 231 -9.83 10.55 -8.42
CA ALA A 231 -9.56 11.93 -8.04
C ALA A 231 -8.72 12.62 -9.11
N GLN A 232 -9.03 13.88 -9.37
CA GLN A 232 -8.24 14.75 -10.22
C GLN A 232 -7.89 16.01 -9.43
N LEU A 233 -6.61 16.16 -9.13
CA LEU A 233 -6.03 17.34 -8.48
C LEU A 233 -5.78 18.45 -9.51
N THR A 234 -6.16 19.66 -9.18
CA THR A 234 -5.83 20.90 -9.89
C THR A 234 -5.20 21.88 -8.93
N THR A 235 -4.00 22.34 -9.24
CA THR A 235 -3.22 23.27 -8.40
C THR A 235 -2.72 24.44 -9.25
N GLY A 236 -1.91 25.32 -8.65
CA GLY A 236 -1.23 26.39 -9.40
C GLY A 236 -0.25 25.85 -10.46
N HIS A 237 0.15 24.58 -10.35
CA HIS A 237 1.06 23.93 -11.31
C HIS A 237 0.32 23.20 -12.45
N GLY A 238 -1.01 23.26 -12.47
CA GLY A 238 -1.85 22.67 -13.51
C GLY A 238 -2.78 21.57 -13.02
N THR A 239 -3.36 20.85 -13.97
CA THR A 239 -4.33 19.77 -13.71
C THR A 239 -3.71 18.40 -13.97
N PHE A 240 -3.74 17.57 -12.94
CA PHE A 240 -3.25 16.20 -13.00
C PHE A 240 -4.26 15.29 -13.73
N PRO A 241 -3.84 14.14 -14.28
CA PRO A 241 -4.78 13.15 -14.79
C PRO A 241 -5.65 12.59 -13.66
N VAL A 242 -6.81 12.00 -13.99
CA VAL A 242 -7.62 11.30 -12.99
C VAL A 242 -6.90 10.03 -12.55
N GLU A 243 -6.67 9.88 -11.24
CA GLU A 243 -6.13 8.65 -10.66
C GLU A 243 -7.23 7.88 -9.91
N TYR A 244 -7.36 6.60 -10.22
CA TYR A 244 -8.41 5.74 -9.67
C TYR A 244 -7.88 4.85 -8.54
N ALA A 245 -8.58 4.84 -7.40
CA ALA A 245 -8.28 4.01 -6.24
C ALA A 245 -8.73 2.55 -6.44
N LYS A 246 -8.10 1.86 -7.40
CA LYS A 246 -8.37 0.45 -7.73
C LYS A 246 -7.80 -0.45 -6.65
N GLY A 247 -8.59 -0.82 -5.66
CA GLY A 247 -8.21 -1.78 -4.60
C GLY A 247 -7.19 -1.30 -3.58
N ARG A 248 -6.49 -0.20 -3.87
CA ARG A 248 -5.57 0.51 -2.97
C ARG A 248 -5.77 2.02 -3.08
N PRO A 249 -5.41 2.79 -2.05
CA PRO A 249 -5.47 4.24 -2.13
C PRO A 249 -4.62 4.79 -3.28
N ALA A 250 -5.15 5.80 -3.97
CA ALA A 250 -4.43 6.58 -4.96
C ALA A 250 -3.79 7.81 -4.31
N VAL A 251 -2.63 8.24 -4.80
CA VAL A 251 -1.88 9.38 -4.24
C VAL A 251 -1.51 10.35 -5.34
N GLN A 252 -2.05 11.57 -5.28
CA GLN A 252 -1.65 12.67 -6.15
C GLN A 252 -0.89 13.71 -5.34
N GLN A 253 0.18 14.25 -5.91
CA GLN A 253 1.05 15.17 -5.21
C GLN A 253 1.63 16.21 -6.17
N ASP A 254 1.72 17.45 -5.68
CA ASP A 254 2.64 18.48 -6.16
C ASP A 254 3.59 18.91 -5.02
N ASP A 255 4.35 20.00 -5.21
CA ASP A 255 5.36 20.44 -4.25
C ASP A 255 4.79 20.84 -2.88
N VAL A 256 3.52 21.23 -2.81
CA VAL A 256 2.89 21.80 -1.59
C VAL A 256 1.59 21.11 -1.17
N THR A 257 1.09 20.18 -1.98
CA THR A 257 -0.21 19.53 -1.83
C THR A 257 -0.06 18.04 -2.05
N LEU A 258 -0.63 17.25 -1.15
CA LEU A 258 -0.72 15.82 -1.28
C LEU A 258 -2.17 15.40 -1.04
N VAL A 259 -2.71 14.57 -1.93
CA VAL A 259 -4.07 14.05 -1.86
C VAL A 259 -4.03 12.53 -1.88
N VAL A 260 -4.70 11.91 -0.92
CA VAL A 260 -4.92 10.48 -0.84
C VAL A 260 -6.40 10.21 -1.06
N LEU A 261 -6.71 9.40 -2.06
CA LEU A 261 -8.05 8.88 -2.32
C LEU A 261 -8.15 7.43 -1.85
N GLY A 262 -8.95 7.16 -0.82
CA GLY A 262 -9.30 5.81 -0.39
C GLY A 262 -10.20 5.08 -1.38
N ALA A 263 -10.18 3.74 -1.34
CA ALA A 263 -11.03 2.90 -2.19
C ALA A 263 -12.54 3.09 -1.93
N ASP A 264 -12.92 3.59 -0.74
CA ASP A 264 -14.28 3.96 -0.35
C ASP A 264 -14.65 5.41 -0.73
N GLY A 265 -13.78 6.09 -1.49
CA GLY A 265 -13.97 7.47 -1.90
C GLY A 265 -13.51 8.50 -0.88
N THR A 266 -13.05 8.10 0.31
CA THR A 266 -12.54 9.03 1.31
C THR A 266 -11.40 9.86 0.72
N LEU A 267 -11.57 11.18 0.67
CA LEU A 267 -10.52 12.12 0.27
C LEU A 267 -9.82 12.63 1.52
N SER A 268 -8.51 12.45 1.58
CA SER A 268 -7.65 12.99 2.64
C SER A 268 -6.58 13.87 2.00
N ALA A 269 -6.36 15.06 2.53
CA ALA A 269 -5.41 16.00 1.95
C ALA A 269 -4.42 16.49 3.00
N TYR A 270 -3.18 16.68 2.56
CA TYR A 270 -2.12 17.33 3.30
C TYR A 270 -1.62 18.54 2.52
N VAL A 271 -1.53 19.68 3.18
CA VAL A 271 -0.96 20.90 2.60
C VAL A 271 0.24 21.33 3.44
N TYR A 272 1.42 21.38 2.82
CA TYR A 272 2.65 21.77 3.50
C TYR A 272 2.55 23.21 4.01
N GLY A 273 3.02 23.44 5.25
CA GLY A 273 3.03 24.77 5.87
C GLY A 273 1.65 25.34 6.22
N LYS A 274 0.58 24.53 6.19
CA LYS A 274 -0.78 24.97 6.55
C LYS A 274 -1.38 24.10 7.67
N ALA A 275 -2.35 24.67 8.37
CA ALA A 275 -3.22 23.89 9.25
C ALA A 275 -4.06 22.92 8.40
N GLN A 276 -4.06 21.65 8.81
CA GLN A 276 -4.75 20.60 8.08
C GLN A 276 -6.26 20.73 8.28
N LYS A 277 -7.02 20.78 7.17
CA LYS A 277 -8.49 20.94 7.18
C LYS A 277 -9.13 19.90 6.24
N PRO A 278 -10.31 19.37 6.58
CA PRO A 278 -11.07 18.53 5.67
C PRO A 278 -11.33 19.24 4.32
N PRO A 279 -11.28 18.51 3.19
CA PRO A 279 -11.71 19.05 1.91
C PRO A 279 -13.17 19.54 1.95
N VAL A 280 -13.43 20.73 1.41
CA VAL A 280 -14.76 21.38 1.44
C VAL A 280 -15.47 21.18 0.10
N TYR A 281 -16.66 20.59 0.11
CA TYR A 281 -17.46 20.37 -1.09
C TYR A 281 -17.94 21.70 -1.71
N GLN A 282 -17.82 21.82 -3.04
CA GLN A 282 -18.16 23.02 -3.81
C GLN A 282 -19.26 22.79 -4.86
N GLY A 283 -19.82 21.58 -4.95
CA GLY A 283 -20.77 21.21 -6.01
C GLY A 283 -20.18 20.32 -7.09
N ALA A 284 -21.03 19.85 -8.00
CA ALA A 284 -20.62 19.01 -9.14
C ALA A 284 -19.73 19.77 -10.13
#